data_AF-A0A6P7TUF0-F1
#
_entry.id   AF-A0A6P7TUF0-F1
#
_cell.length_a   1.000
_cell.length_b   1.000
_cell.length_c   1.000
_cell.angle_alpha   90.00
_cell.angle_beta   90.00
_cell.angle_gamma   90.00
#
_symmetry.space_group_name_H-M   'P 1'
#
loop_
_entity.id
_entity.type
_entity.pdbx_description
1 polymer ?
#
loop_
_entity_poly.entity_id
_entity_poly.type
_entity_poly.pdbx_seq_one_letter_code
_entity_poly.pdbx_strand_id
1 'polypeptide(L)'
;MYLDNKYYHFVTIILAILSYLGDGQQICDSTTCKAPNCHCSGVNIPGGFHPEDIPQIVLLSFDDAVNWDNWDYYLKLFPPDGRRKNPNGCPISMTLFVSHNYTDYCMVRKLHGRGIEIADHSLTHQVPHEWWKNASEEELANEILTQRHNLANLAEIPIEHIRGWRSPFLQPTGDTMFTILWKNNFTYDATLTHPFPRNVYSPVIWPFTLDSPLAIGCNIKPCPQKSYPGFWEVPVVTLMDYREHLPCAYVDFCQNKPRNKDEAFQILWKNFLRNYRTNRAPYYLNLHSPWLDKTDNLDAMDEFLNRLVAMEDVFIINIHQALEWMRSPTSNMNIMDFLPWQCPFFKPNIEDGIYCVMTYKPRTTTTKAMYSNRPNKDSNSDARKNNQTKLNSNINRAYPPGFFEEEQITRHTTKRRPWFLRNSAARNNSFKFVIGWVSLFWILFSR
;
A
#
# COMPACT_ATOMS: atom_id res chain seq x y z
N MET A 1 69.23 15.70 -19.25
CA MET A 1 67.91 15.65 -19.93
C MET A 1 67.27 14.29 -19.67
N TYR A 2 66.58 14.06 -18.54
CA TYR A 2 65.68 12.89 -18.36
C TYR A 2 64.85 12.98 -17.06
N LEU A 3 64.40 14.19 -16.67
CA LEU A 3 63.61 14.38 -15.44
C LEU A 3 62.32 15.19 -15.61
N ASP A 4 61.93 15.57 -16.83
CA ASP A 4 60.73 16.43 -17.03
C ASP A 4 59.46 15.70 -17.48
N ASN A 5 59.52 14.44 -17.90
CA ASN A 5 58.35 13.79 -18.51
C ASN A 5 57.42 13.07 -17.51
N LYS A 6 57.89 12.76 -16.29
CA LYS A 6 57.05 12.07 -15.28
C LYS A 6 56.10 13.01 -14.54
N TYR A 7 56.47 14.28 -14.38
CA TYR A 7 55.62 15.27 -13.70
C TYR A 7 54.42 15.69 -14.56
N TYR A 8 54.60 15.84 -15.87
CA TYR A 8 53.51 16.17 -16.79
C TYR A 8 52.45 15.06 -16.90
N HIS A 9 52.85 13.79 -16.88
CA HIS A 9 51.90 12.67 -16.89
C HIS A 9 51.13 12.53 -15.56
N PHE A 10 51.76 12.84 -14.42
CA PHE A 10 51.07 12.80 -13.13
C PHE A 10 50.04 13.92 -12.97
N VAL A 11 50.35 15.14 -13.42
CA VAL A 11 49.44 16.30 -13.33
C VAL A 11 48.26 16.16 -14.29
N THR A 12 48.47 15.60 -15.49
CA THR A 12 47.38 15.34 -16.45
C THR A 12 46.46 14.21 -16.01
N ILE A 13 46.98 13.16 -15.35
CA ILE A 13 46.16 12.10 -14.76
C ILE A 13 45.36 12.63 -13.56
N ILE A 14 45.92 13.51 -12.71
CA ILE A 14 45.18 14.11 -11.59
C ILE A 14 44.07 15.05 -12.09
N LEU A 15 44.30 15.84 -13.15
CA LEU A 15 43.28 16.68 -13.78
C LEU A 15 42.19 15.85 -14.48
N ALA A 16 42.54 14.70 -15.09
CA ALA A 16 41.59 13.75 -15.66
C ALA A 16 40.75 13.03 -14.58
N ILE A 17 41.36 12.70 -13.43
CA ILE A 17 40.64 12.11 -12.29
C ILE A 17 39.73 13.16 -11.62
N LEU A 18 40.16 14.42 -11.50
CA LEU A 18 39.34 15.50 -10.96
C LEU A 18 38.18 15.89 -11.90
N SER A 19 38.31 15.70 -13.21
CA SER A 19 37.21 15.87 -14.17
C SER A 19 36.29 14.64 -14.26
N TYR A 20 36.74 13.45 -13.86
CA TYR A 20 35.91 12.25 -13.75
C TYR A 20 35.19 12.10 -12.39
N LEU A 21 35.63 12.86 -11.37
CA LEU A 21 34.96 12.97 -10.06
C LEU A 21 33.92 14.11 -10.03
N GLY A 22 33.62 14.71 -11.19
CA GLY A 22 32.74 15.86 -11.35
C GLY A 22 31.27 15.54 -11.65
N ASP A 23 30.83 14.29 -11.48
CA ASP A 23 29.38 14.01 -11.39
C ASP A 23 29.02 13.83 -9.90
N GLY A 24 29.19 14.93 -9.16
CA GLY A 24 28.69 15.01 -7.80
C GLY A 24 27.17 14.92 -7.88
N GLN A 25 26.63 13.74 -7.55
CA GLN A 25 25.20 13.48 -7.51
C GLN A 25 24.51 14.67 -6.84
N GLN A 26 23.76 15.44 -7.63
CA GLN A 26 23.23 16.73 -7.21
C GLN A 26 22.33 16.52 -6.00
N ILE A 27 22.82 16.90 -4.81
CA ILE A 27 22.08 16.78 -3.56
C ILE A 27 20.96 17.83 -3.60
N CYS A 28 19.74 17.41 -3.24
CA CYS A 28 18.59 18.31 -3.21
C CYS A 28 18.85 19.51 -2.29
N ASP A 29 18.72 20.71 -2.84
CA ASP A 29 18.84 21.96 -2.08
C ASP A 29 17.45 22.46 -1.68
N SER A 30 17.14 22.33 -0.38
CA SER A 30 15.86 22.78 0.20
C SER A 30 15.56 24.27 0.05
N THR A 31 16.56 25.10 -0.28
CA THR A 31 16.34 26.53 -0.51
C THR A 31 15.73 26.82 -1.89
N THR A 32 15.97 25.93 -2.86
CA THR A 32 15.51 26.04 -4.25
C THR A 32 14.37 25.06 -4.56
N CYS A 33 14.43 23.84 -4.03
CA CYS A 33 13.36 22.84 -4.12
C CYS A 33 12.23 23.17 -3.15
N LYS A 34 11.16 23.80 -3.64
CA LYS A 34 10.01 24.27 -2.85
C LYS A 34 8.67 23.89 -3.48
N ALA A 35 7.66 23.76 -2.62
CA ALA A 35 6.28 23.62 -3.01
C ALA A 35 5.84 24.80 -3.92
N PRO A 36 4.95 24.58 -4.92
CA PRO A 36 4.22 23.34 -5.18
C PRO A 36 4.99 22.29 -6.00
N ASN A 37 6.12 22.65 -6.58
CA ASN A 37 6.73 21.84 -7.64
C ASN A 37 7.74 20.81 -7.13
N CYS A 38 8.33 21.04 -5.96
CA CYS A 38 9.44 20.23 -5.48
C CYS A 38 9.41 20.07 -3.95
N HIS A 39 9.77 18.88 -3.46
CA HIS A 39 10.06 18.65 -2.04
C HIS A 39 11.21 17.65 -1.93
N CYS A 40 12.23 17.96 -1.13
CA CYS A 40 13.40 17.10 -0.96
C CYS A 40 13.08 15.88 -0.09
N SER A 41 13.61 14.72 -0.47
CA SER A 41 13.50 13.48 0.31
C SER A 41 13.97 13.68 1.76
N GLY A 42 13.16 13.31 2.74
CA GLY A 42 13.54 13.37 4.15
C GLY A 42 12.37 13.41 5.11
N VAL A 43 12.67 13.76 6.37
CA VAL A 43 11.70 13.83 7.47
C VAL A 43 11.19 15.26 7.74
N ASN A 44 11.66 16.23 6.95
CA ASN A 44 11.31 17.64 7.11
C ASN A 44 9.86 17.88 6.70
N ILE A 45 9.12 18.54 7.59
CA ILE A 45 7.70 18.84 7.40
C ILE A 45 7.55 19.89 6.28
N PRO A 46 6.73 19.62 5.25
CA PRO A 46 6.42 20.61 4.21
C PRO A 46 5.91 21.92 4.81
N GLY A 47 6.41 23.05 4.31
CA GLY A 47 6.06 24.38 4.84
C GLY A 47 6.77 24.76 6.15
N GLY A 48 7.51 23.85 6.79
CA GLY A 48 8.27 24.15 8.01
C GLY A 48 7.42 24.33 9.26
N PHE A 49 6.21 23.78 9.28
CA PHE A 49 5.30 23.82 10.43
C PHE A 49 5.82 23.00 11.61
N HIS A 50 5.30 23.29 12.81
CA HIS A 50 5.39 22.36 13.92
C HIS A 50 4.44 21.18 13.69
N PRO A 51 4.79 19.95 14.14
CA PRO A 51 3.94 18.77 13.95
C PRO A 51 2.50 18.97 14.43
N GLU A 52 2.28 19.60 15.57
CA GLU A 52 0.97 19.88 16.16
C GLU A 52 0.08 20.83 15.35
N ASP A 53 0.68 21.63 14.46
CA ASP A 53 -0.03 22.64 13.68
C ASP A 53 -0.60 22.11 12.36
N ILE A 54 -0.31 20.86 12.00
CA ILE A 54 -0.71 20.24 10.73
C ILE A 54 -1.60 19.01 10.93
N PRO A 55 -2.45 18.66 9.95
CA PRO A 55 -3.27 17.45 10.05
C PRO A 55 -2.40 16.20 10.02
N GLN A 56 -2.81 15.15 10.71
CA GLN A 56 -2.29 13.82 10.45
C GLN A 56 -3.04 13.20 9.27
N ILE A 57 -2.33 12.98 8.17
CA ILE A 57 -2.84 12.29 6.99
C ILE A 57 -2.70 10.77 7.20
N VAL A 58 -3.75 10.01 6.87
CA VAL A 58 -3.75 8.54 6.86
C VAL A 58 -4.04 8.06 5.45
N LEU A 59 -3.10 7.30 4.88
CA LEU A 59 -3.18 6.75 3.53
C LEU A 59 -3.42 5.24 3.61
N LEU A 60 -4.68 4.85 3.47
CA LEU A 60 -5.06 3.45 3.31
C LEU A 60 -5.01 3.09 1.83
N SER A 61 -4.28 2.05 1.47
CA SER A 61 -4.28 1.55 0.10
C SER A 61 -4.39 0.04 0.01
N PHE A 62 -5.21 -0.44 -0.93
CA PHE A 62 -5.27 -1.86 -1.29
C PHE A 62 -4.67 -2.09 -2.66
N ASP A 63 -3.97 -3.22 -2.78
CA ASP A 63 -3.42 -3.68 -4.05
C ASP A 63 -4.27 -4.84 -4.60
N ASP A 64 -4.05 -5.14 -5.88
CA ASP A 64 -4.66 -6.20 -6.68
C ASP A 64 -6.09 -5.93 -7.18
N ALA A 65 -6.70 -6.99 -7.72
CA ALA A 65 -7.95 -6.94 -8.44
C ALA A 65 -9.12 -6.49 -7.57
N VAL A 66 -10.02 -5.70 -8.13
CA VAL A 66 -11.29 -5.32 -7.50
C VAL A 66 -12.40 -6.23 -8.01
N ASN A 67 -13.02 -7.00 -7.13
CA ASN A 67 -14.05 -7.96 -7.52
C ASN A 67 -14.95 -8.37 -6.32
N TRP A 68 -15.78 -9.40 -6.50
CA TRP A 68 -16.70 -9.85 -5.44
C TRP A 68 -16.02 -10.38 -4.17
N ASP A 69 -14.77 -10.83 -4.25
CA ASP A 69 -14.06 -11.37 -3.09
C ASP A 69 -13.71 -10.25 -2.09
N ASN A 70 -13.65 -8.98 -2.54
CA ASN A 70 -13.33 -7.84 -1.70
C ASN A 70 -14.36 -6.71 -1.68
N TRP A 71 -15.38 -6.78 -2.54
CA TRP A 71 -16.45 -5.79 -2.64
C TRP A 71 -17.09 -5.45 -1.29
N ASP A 72 -17.48 -6.48 -0.52
CA ASP A 72 -18.16 -6.28 0.76
C ASP A 72 -17.25 -5.64 1.82
N TYR A 73 -15.95 -5.88 1.76
CA TYR A 73 -14.98 -5.21 2.63
C TYR A 73 -14.92 -3.72 2.32
N TYR A 74 -14.84 -3.36 1.04
CA TYR A 74 -14.82 -1.96 0.63
C TYR A 74 -16.12 -1.25 1.02
N LEU A 75 -17.29 -1.87 0.84
CA LEU A 75 -18.57 -1.28 1.24
C LEU A 75 -18.74 -1.17 2.77
N LYS A 76 -18.21 -2.12 3.54
CA LYS A 76 -18.21 -2.02 5.02
C LYS A 76 -17.29 -0.89 5.49
N LEU A 77 -16.09 -0.81 4.93
CA LEU A 77 -15.05 0.11 5.37
C LEU A 77 -15.27 1.55 4.85
N PHE A 78 -15.74 1.69 3.62
CA PHE A 78 -16.01 2.94 2.89
C PHE A 78 -17.47 2.94 2.37
N PRO A 79 -18.43 3.16 3.26
CA PRO A 79 -19.84 2.97 2.96
C PRO A 79 -20.36 3.98 1.90
N PRO A 80 -21.20 3.55 0.94
CA PRO A 80 -21.72 4.42 -0.13
C PRO A 80 -22.53 5.63 0.33
N ASP A 81 -23.05 5.60 1.55
CA ASP A 81 -23.75 6.71 2.16
C ASP A 81 -22.82 7.82 2.67
N GLY A 82 -21.50 7.57 2.71
CA GLY A 82 -20.50 8.50 3.21
C GLY A 82 -20.61 8.76 4.71
N ARG A 83 -21.19 7.84 5.51
CA ARG A 83 -21.38 8.04 6.96
C ARG A 83 -20.08 8.17 7.75
N ARG A 84 -18.95 7.67 7.23
CA ARG A 84 -17.61 7.91 7.79
C ARG A 84 -17.01 9.14 7.15
N LYS A 85 -16.75 10.17 7.95
CA LYS A 85 -16.34 11.49 7.47
C LYS A 85 -15.05 11.95 8.12
N ASN A 86 -14.24 12.64 7.33
CA ASN A 86 -13.17 13.48 7.82
C ASN A 86 -13.73 14.71 8.54
N PRO A 87 -12.91 15.44 9.33
CA PRO A 87 -13.34 16.62 10.08
C PRO A 87 -14.05 17.69 9.22
N ASN A 88 -13.67 17.85 7.95
CA ASN A 88 -14.30 18.78 7.02
C ASN A 88 -15.70 18.33 6.51
N GLY A 89 -16.23 17.22 7.02
CA GLY A 89 -17.55 16.69 6.66
C GLY A 89 -17.59 15.86 5.37
N CYS A 90 -16.45 15.71 4.69
CA CYS A 90 -16.32 14.87 3.50
C CYS A 90 -16.13 13.40 3.86
N PRO A 91 -16.64 12.46 3.05
CA PRO A 91 -16.37 11.04 3.25
C PRO A 91 -14.88 10.74 3.28
N ILE A 92 -14.48 9.75 4.08
CA ILE A 92 -13.11 9.23 4.03
C ILE A 92 -12.82 8.58 2.67
N SER A 93 -11.55 8.53 2.28
CA SER A 93 -11.12 7.91 1.02
C SER A 93 -9.93 6.96 1.21
N MET A 94 -9.70 6.10 0.23
CA MET A 94 -8.53 5.23 0.10
C MET A 94 -7.99 5.30 -1.33
N THR A 95 -6.87 4.61 -1.58
CA THR A 95 -6.31 4.41 -2.92
C THR A 95 -6.32 2.92 -3.28
N LEU A 96 -6.79 2.56 -4.47
CA LEU A 96 -6.75 1.18 -4.97
C LEU A 96 -5.72 1.10 -6.09
N PHE A 97 -4.67 0.29 -5.91
CA PHE A 97 -3.72 -0.07 -6.96
C PHE A 97 -4.23 -1.33 -7.65
N VAL A 98 -4.89 -1.15 -8.81
CA VAL A 98 -5.71 -2.19 -9.44
C VAL A 98 -4.96 -2.90 -10.56
N SER A 99 -4.82 -4.22 -10.44
CA SER A 99 -4.32 -5.09 -11.52
C SER A 99 -5.44 -5.55 -12.46
N HIS A 100 -5.15 -5.88 -13.72
CA HIS A 100 -6.20 -6.21 -14.69
C HIS A 100 -6.90 -7.53 -14.39
N ASN A 101 -6.10 -8.57 -14.16
CA ASN A 101 -6.59 -9.93 -14.11
C ASN A 101 -7.61 -10.09 -12.98
N TYR A 102 -8.79 -10.61 -13.32
CA TYR A 102 -9.92 -10.81 -12.40
C TYR A 102 -10.59 -9.54 -11.85
N THR A 103 -10.28 -8.35 -12.38
CA THR A 103 -10.94 -7.10 -12.01
C THR A 103 -12.30 -6.95 -12.70
N ASP A 104 -13.30 -6.57 -11.93
CA ASP A 104 -14.58 -6.07 -12.41
C ASP A 104 -14.55 -4.55 -12.54
N TYR A 105 -14.41 -4.06 -13.77
CA TYR A 105 -14.29 -2.63 -14.03
C TYR A 105 -15.55 -1.82 -13.71
N CYS A 106 -16.73 -2.45 -13.59
CA CYS A 106 -17.87 -1.72 -13.05
C CYS A 106 -17.69 -1.41 -11.56
N MET A 107 -17.20 -2.37 -10.78
CA MET A 107 -16.91 -2.11 -9.37
C MET A 107 -15.89 -0.99 -9.22
N VAL A 108 -14.84 -0.99 -10.05
CA VAL A 108 -13.84 0.08 -10.13
C VAL A 108 -14.49 1.43 -10.42
N ARG A 109 -15.36 1.51 -11.44
CA ARG A 109 -16.12 2.74 -11.78
C ARG A 109 -16.91 3.27 -10.58
N LYS A 110 -17.66 2.39 -9.91
CA LYS A 110 -18.49 2.76 -8.75
C LYS A 110 -17.65 3.25 -7.58
N LEU A 111 -16.49 2.64 -7.33
CA LEU A 111 -15.58 3.09 -6.27
C LEU A 111 -14.98 4.46 -6.61
N HIS A 112 -14.53 4.66 -7.85
CA HIS A 112 -14.05 5.96 -8.32
C HIS A 112 -15.12 7.06 -8.18
N GLY A 113 -16.37 6.78 -8.58
CA GLY A 113 -17.49 7.72 -8.44
C GLY A 113 -17.81 8.11 -6.99
N ARG A 114 -17.41 7.28 -6.01
CA ARG A 114 -17.52 7.58 -4.56
C ARG A 114 -16.35 8.38 -4.01
N GLY A 115 -15.38 8.76 -4.84
CA GLY A 115 -14.19 9.53 -4.44
C GLY A 115 -12.97 8.68 -4.06
N ILE A 116 -13.02 7.37 -4.24
CA ILE A 116 -11.85 6.49 -4.07
C ILE A 116 -10.88 6.70 -5.24
N GLU A 117 -9.60 6.83 -4.95
CA GLU A 117 -8.58 6.94 -6.00
C GLU A 117 -8.30 5.57 -6.62
N ILE A 118 -8.23 5.53 -7.95
CA ILE A 118 -7.86 4.35 -8.73
C ILE A 118 -6.48 4.61 -9.35
N ALA A 119 -5.53 3.76 -8.99
CA ALA A 119 -4.15 3.76 -9.46
C ALA A 119 -3.81 2.42 -10.13
N ASP A 120 -2.72 2.42 -10.90
CA ASP A 120 -2.33 1.29 -11.73
C ASP A 120 -1.43 0.30 -10.97
N HIS A 121 -1.74 -0.99 -11.10
CA HIS A 121 -0.96 -2.10 -10.55
C HIS A 121 -0.69 -3.20 -11.59
N SER A 122 -0.42 -2.79 -12.82
CA SER A 122 -0.06 -3.63 -13.96
C SER A 122 -1.19 -4.44 -14.60
N LEU A 123 -0.93 -4.88 -15.83
CA LEU A 123 -1.83 -5.73 -16.58
C LEU A 123 -1.81 -7.15 -16.01
N THR A 124 -0.67 -7.82 -16.00
CA THR A 124 -0.64 -9.27 -15.74
C THR A 124 -0.35 -9.62 -14.29
N HIS A 125 0.24 -8.69 -13.52
CA HIS A 125 0.87 -8.99 -12.24
C HIS A 125 1.86 -10.19 -12.35
N GLN A 126 2.68 -10.16 -13.41
CA GLN A 126 3.62 -11.21 -13.83
C GLN A 126 4.43 -11.80 -12.67
N VAL A 127 4.51 -13.14 -12.63
CA VAL A 127 5.41 -13.89 -11.74
C VAL A 127 6.58 -14.51 -12.52
N PRO A 128 7.76 -14.71 -11.88
CA PRO A 128 8.13 -14.32 -10.52
C PRO A 128 8.55 -12.83 -10.42
N HIS A 129 8.76 -12.34 -9.20
CA HIS A 129 9.13 -10.94 -8.96
C HIS A 129 10.40 -10.50 -9.71
N GLU A 130 11.36 -11.40 -9.96
CA GLU A 130 12.57 -11.12 -10.74
C GLU A 130 12.31 -10.69 -12.18
N TRP A 131 11.14 -11.01 -12.74
CA TRP A 131 10.76 -10.52 -14.06
C TRP A 131 10.69 -8.99 -14.07
N TRP A 132 10.03 -8.38 -13.07
CA TRP A 132 9.89 -6.92 -12.95
C TRP A 132 11.23 -6.21 -12.85
N LYS A 133 12.21 -6.84 -12.19
CA LYS A 133 13.57 -6.31 -12.07
C LYS A 133 14.27 -6.18 -13.43
N ASN A 134 13.99 -7.10 -14.35
CA ASN A 134 14.74 -7.29 -15.60
C ASN A 134 13.90 -7.00 -16.86
N ALA A 135 12.62 -6.66 -16.71
CA ALA A 135 11.72 -6.38 -17.81
C ALA A 135 12.30 -5.31 -18.73
N SER A 136 12.18 -5.53 -20.03
CA SER A 136 12.56 -4.52 -21.03
C SER A 136 11.63 -3.31 -20.96
N GLU A 137 12.06 -2.17 -21.54
CA GLU A 137 11.23 -0.96 -21.61
C GLU A 137 9.89 -1.24 -22.32
N GLU A 138 9.90 -2.06 -23.39
CA GLU A 138 8.69 -2.43 -24.13
C GLU A 138 7.73 -3.28 -23.29
N GLU A 139 8.23 -4.34 -22.65
CA GLU A 139 7.43 -5.21 -21.78
C GLU A 139 6.83 -4.42 -20.61
N LEU A 140 7.64 -3.59 -19.95
CA LEU A 140 7.20 -2.79 -18.82
C LEU A 140 6.21 -1.69 -19.26
N ALA A 141 6.43 -1.05 -20.41
CA ALA A 141 5.47 -0.09 -20.96
C ALA A 141 4.15 -0.78 -21.34
N ASN A 142 4.18 -2.01 -21.85
CA ASN A 142 2.97 -2.78 -22.12
C ASN A 142 2.19 -3.08 -20.82
N GLU A 143 2.87 -3.46 -19.73
CA GLU A 143 2.24 -3.66 -18.42
C GLU A 143 1.59 -2.39 -17.87
N ILE A 144 2.34 -1.28 -17.87
CA ILE A 144 1.91 0.00 -17.30
C ILE A 144 0.82 0.64 -18.17
N LEU A 145 1.09 0.87 -19.45
CA LEU A 145 0.22 1.72 -20.26
C LEU A 145 -1.07 0.99 -20.66
N THR A 146 -1.01 -0.32 -20.92
CA THR A 146 -2.22 -1.09 -21.23
C THR A 146 -3.17 -1.11 -20.04
N GLN A 147 -2.66 -1.29 -18.82
CA GLN A 147 -3.52 -1.29 -17.65
C GLN A 147 -4.11 0.09 -17.37
N ARG A 148 -3.33 1.17 -17.48
CA ARG A 148 -3.86 2.53 -17.40
C ARG A 148 -4.99 2.77 -18.39
N HIS A 149 -4.83 2.32 -19.64
CA HIS A 149 -5.87 2.43 -20.66
C HIS A 149 -7.08 1.55 -20.35
N ASN A 150 -6.90 0.35 -19.79
CA ASN A 150 -8.00 -0.49 -19.35
C ASN A 150 -8.80 0.17 -18.22
N LEU A 151 -8.12 0.71 -17.20
CA LEU A 151 -8.77 1.44 -16.10
C LEU A 151 -9.56 2.63 -16.64
N ALA A 152 -9.01 3.38 -17.59
CA ALA A 152 -9.70 4.52 -18.18
C ALA A 152 -10.91 4.08 -19.03
N ASN A 153 -10.71 3.14 -19.96
CA ASN A 153 -11.71 2.79 -20.96
C ASN A 153 -12.79 1.85 -20.43
N LEU A 154 -12.41 0.83 -19.64
CA LEU A 154 -13.33 -0.21 -19.18
C LEU A 154 -14.10 0.21 -17.92
N ALA A 155 -13.54 1.07 -17.08
CA ALA A 155 -14.25 1.67 -15.94
C ALA A 155 -14.81 3.07 -16.23
N GLU A 156 -14.62 3.60 -17.45
CA GLU A 156 -15.05 4.95 -17.83
C GLU A 156 -14.51 6.04 -16.88
N ILE A 157 -13.25 5.92 -16.49
CA ILE A 157 -12.53 6.89 -15.66
C ILE A 157 -11.71 7.80 -16.58
N PRO A 158 -11.74 9.13 -16.42
CA PRO A 158 -10.84 10.01 -17.16
C PRO A 158 -9.37 9.58 -16.95
N ILE A 159 -8.59 9.45 -18.03
CA ILE A 159 -7.24 8.90 -17.96
C ILE A 159 -6.29 9.76 -17.10
N GLU A 160 -6.58 11.05 -16.99
CA GLU A 160 -5.93 12.02 -16.12
C GLU A 160 -6.21 11.81 -14.62
N HIS A 161 -7.21 10.98 -14.27
CA HIS A 161 -7.47 10.55 -12.90
C HIS A 161 -6.67 9.29 -12.52
N ILE A 162 -6.18 8.51 -13.49
CA ILE A 162 -5.28 7.39 -13.24
C ILE A 162 -3.85 7.93 -13.16
N ARG A 163 -3.48 8.38 -11.95
CA ARG A 163 -2.27 9.21 -11.71
C ARG A 163 -1.11 8.46 -11.08
N GLY A 164 -1.41 7.36 -10.39
CA GLY A 164 -0.48 6.61 -9.58
C GLY A 164 -0.08 5.28 -10.20
N TRP A 165 1.13 4.85 -9.86
CA TRP A 165 1.63 3.52 -10.14
C TRP A 165 2.19 2.88 -8.87
N ARG A 166 2.03 1.56 -8.77
CA ARG A 166 2.80 0.73 -7.83
C ARG A 166 3.18 -0.55 -8.56
N SER A 167 4.45 -0.92 -8.55
CA SER A 167 4.88 -2.18 -9.17
C SER A 167 4.47 -3.38 -8.33
N PRO A 168 4.01 -4.47 -8.97
CA PRO A 168 3.87 -5.77 -8.32
C PRO A 168 5.11 -6.17 -7.51
N PHE A 169 4.86 -6.76 -6.34
CA PHE A 169 5.89 -7.19 -5.37
C PHE A 169 6.80 -6.06 -4.87
N LEU A 170 6.42 -4.79 -5.08
CA LEU A 170 7.26 -3.61 -4.81
C LEU A 170 8.61 -3.65 -5.54
N GLN A 171 8.69 -4.33 -6.69
CA GLN A 171 9.93 -4.47 -7.44
C GLN A 171 10.08 -3.33 -8.46
N PRO A 172 11.00 -2.37 -8.26
CA PRO A 172 11.30 -1.35 -9.26
C PRO A 172 12.18 -1.90 -10.39
N THR A 173 12.19 -1.19 -11.52
CA THR A 173 13.04 -1.47 -12.71
C THR A 173 14.03 -0.32 -12.96
N GLY A 174 14.50 0.34 -11.90
CA GLY A 174 15.41 1.48 -12.00
C GLY A 174 14.83 2.59 -12.86
N ASP A 175 15.69 3.32 -13.58
CA ASP A 175 15.27 4.45 -14.41
C ASP A 175 14.28 4.09 -15.53
N THR A 176 14.23 2.84 -15.98
CA THR A 176 13.29 2.41 -17.04
C THR A 176 11.84 2.67 -16.60
N MET A 177 11.48 2.23 -15.40
CA MET A 177 10.13 2.40 -14.84
C MET A 177 9.77 3.88 -14.73
N PHE A 178 10.61 4.66 -14.05
CA PHE A 178 10.35 6.10 -13.81
C PHE A 178 10.32 6.91 -15.12
N THR A 179 11.13 6.54 -16.12
CA THR A 179 11.09 7.16 -17.45
C THR A 179 9.75 6.92 -18.15
N ILE A 180 9.21 5.69 -18.10
CA ILE A 180 7.91 5.38 -18.69
C ILE A 180 6.81 6.17 -17.97
N LEU A 181 6.79 6.14 -16.64
CA LEU A 181 5.78 6.83 -15.84
C LEU A 181 5.78 8.33 -16.12
N TRP A 182 6.95 8.97 -16.04
CA TRP A 182 7.11 10.41 -16.23
C TRP A 182 6.73 10.86 -17.65
N LYS A 183 7.22 10.17 -18.69
CA LYS A 183 6.89 10.50 -20.09
C LYS A 183 5.40 10.37 -20.42
N ASN A 184 4.68 9.54 -19.65
CA ASN A 184 3.26 9.27 -19.88
C ASN A 184 2.35 10.01 -18.88
N ASN A 185 2.80 11.07 -18.22
CA ASN A 185 1.97 11.89 -17.31
C ASN A 185 1.37 11.10 -16.14
N PHE A 186 2.08 10.10 -15.61
CA PHE A 186 1.84 9.71 -14.23
C PHE A 186 2.37 10.82 -13.32
N THR A 187 1.77 10.97 -12.13
CA THR A 187 2.16 12.03 -11.20
C THR A 187 2.95 11.51 -10.00
N TYR A 188 2.81 10.21 -9.70
CA TYR A 188 3.55 9.58 -8.61
C TYR A 188 3.81 8.09 -8.80
N ASP A 189 4.89 7.61 -8.20
CA ASP A 189 5.15 6.21 -7.88
C ASP A 189 4.91 5.96 -6.39
N ALA A 190 4.48 4.75 -6.04
CA ALA A 190 4.35 4.29 -4.66
C ALA A 190 4.97 2.89 -4.48
N THR A 191 6.12 2.64 -5.11
CA THR A 191 6.80 1.33 -5.14
C THR A 191 7.98 1.29 -4.17
N LEU A 192 8.75 2.39 -4.05
CA LEU A 192 10.03 2.31 -3.36
C LEU A 192 9.86 2.13 -1.86
N THR A 193 10.49 1.06 -1.35
CA THR A 193 10.70 0.89 0.09
C THR A 193 12.01 1.55 0.48
N HIS A 194 11.99 2.28 1.59
CA HIS A 194 13.17 2.98 2.12
C HIS A 194 13.67 2.36 3.43
N PRO A 195 14.91 2.65 3.85
CA PRO A 195 15.46 2.20 5.12
C PRO A 195 14.48 2.36 6.27
N PHE A 196 14.35 1.31 7.05
CA PHE A 196 13.28 1.21 8.03
C PHE A 196 13.45 2.23 9.15
N PRO A 197 12.35 2.81 9.66
CA PRO A 197 12.38 3.53 10.92
C PRO A 197 12.90 2.58 12.00
N ARG A 198 13.73 3.08 12.93
CA ARG A 198 14.40 2.23 13.92
C ARG A 198 13.42 1.58 14.89
N ASN A 199 12.29 2.23 15.15
CA ASN A 199 11.24 1.81 16.06
C ASN A 199 9.97 2.66 15.87
N VAL A 200 8.95 2.41 16.69
CA VAL A 200 7.67 3.16 16.72
C VAL A 200 7.78 4.61 17.24
N TYR A 201 8.98 5.13 17.48
CA TYR A 201 9.24 6.51 17.90
C TYR A 201 10.10 7.28 16.90
N SER A 202 10.50 6.65 15.79
CA SER A 202 11.33 7.29 14.77
C SER A 202 10.47 8.14 13.82
N PRO A 203 10.93 9.34 13.41
CA PRO A 203 10.23 10.14 12.41
C PRO A 203 10.19 9.39 11.07
N VAL A 204 9.16 9.66 10.29
CA VAL A 204 8.87 8.97 9.04
C VAL A 204 9.14 9.89 7.84
N ILE A 205 9.59 9.30 6.73
CA ILE A 205 9.83 10.04 5.50
C ILE A 205 8.52 10.60 4.91
N TRP A 206 8.55 11.87 4.52
CA TRP A 206 7.47 12.52 3.77
C TRP A 206 7.55 12.15 2.28
N PRO A 207 6.45 12.22 1.51
CA PRO A 207 6.52 12.16 0.06
C PRO A 207 7.47 13.24 -0.46
N PHE A 208 8.16 12.97 -1.56
CA PHE A 208 9.15 13.89 -2.11
C PHE A 208 9.14 13.81 -3.63
N THR A 209 9.78 14.76 -4.29
CA THR A 209 9.90 14.74 -5.75
C THR A 209 11.27 14.27 -6.20
N LEU A 210 11.33 13.70 -7.40
CA LEU A 210 12.57 13.24 -8.03
C LEU A 210 13.25 14.34 -8.86
N ASP A 211 13.10 15.63 -8.53
CA ASP A 211 13.81 16.73 -9.20
C ASP A 211 15.33 16.61 -9.07
N SER A 212 15.80 15.97 -8.00
CA SER A 212 17.19 15.56 -7.81
C SER A 212 17.30 14.04 -7.80
N PRO A 213 18.45 13.47 -8.18
CA PRO A 213 18.68 12.04 -8.04
C PRO A 213 18.38 11.55 -6.63
N LEU A 214 17.88 10.32 -6.52
CA LEU A 214 17.45 9.76 -5.26
C LEU A 214 18.60 9.71 -4.24
N ALA A 215 18.57 10.61 -3.25
CA ALA A 215 19.59 10.71 -2.22
C ALA A 215 19.44 9.66 -1.11
N ILE A 216 18.21 9.20 -0.85
CA ILE A 216 17.92 8.17 0.15
C ILE A 216 17.82 6.83 -0.54
N GLY A 217 18.68 5.87 -0.16
CA GLY A 217 18.64 4.54 -0.76
C GLY A 217 17.25 3.89 -0.70
N CYS A 218 16.93 3.07 -1.70
CA CYS A 218 15.79 2.15 -1.65
C CYS A 218 16.26 0.72 -1.31
N ASN A 219 15.44 -0.07 -0.62
CA ASN A 219 15.82 -1.42 -0.16
C ASN A 219 15.83 -2.44 -1.31
N ILE A 220 14.89 -2.33 -2.26
CA ILE A 220 14.74 -3.25 -3.39
C ILE A 220 15.37 -2.62 -4.63
N LYS A 221 16.42 -3.24 -5.17
CA LYS A 221 17.17 -2.73 -6.33
C LYS A 221 16.61 -3.26 -7.65
N PRO A 222 16.78 -2.53 -8.77
CA PRO A 222 17.46 -1.23 -8.92
C PRO A 222 16.59 0.00 -8.61
N CYS A 223 17.16 1.00 -7.91
CA CYS A 223 16.51 2.30 -7.68
C CYS A 223 16.78 3.27 -8.86
N PRO A 224 15.92 4.28 -9.10
CA PRO A 224 16.20 5.31 -10.11
C PRO A 224 17.49 6.08 -9.75
N GLN A 225 18.27 6.44 -10.77
CA GLN A 225 19.49 7.25 -10.62
C GLN A 225 19.37 8.63 -11.28
N LYS A 226 18.38 8.83 -12.17
CA LYS A 226 18.13 10.11 -12.84
C LYS A 226 17.13 10.97 -12.07
N SER A 227 17.02 12.23 -12.49
CA SER A 227 15.97 13.14 -12.07
C SER A 227 14.74 13.06 -12.97
N TYR A 228 13.56 13.16 -12.36
CA TYR A 228 12.24 13.27 -12.98
C TYR A 228 11.50 14.47 -12.36
N PRO A 229 11.74 15.70 -12.87
CA PRO A 229 11.20 16.92 -12.27
C PRO A 229 9.68 16.89 -12.09
N GLY A 230 9.22 17.27 -10.89
CA GLY A 230 7.80 17.29 -10.52
C GLY A 230 7.13 15.92 -10.35
N PHE A 231 7.84 14.81 -10.55
CA PHE A 231 7.34 13.46 -10.31
C PHE A 231 7.49 13.10 -8.84
N TRP A 232 6.41 12.67 -8.21
CA TRP A 232 6.39 12.36 -6.78
C TRP A 232 6.74 10.90 -6.51
N GLU A 233 7.56 10.68 -5.48
CA GLU A 233 7.73 9.39 -4.83
C GLU A 233 6.91 9.39 -3.53
N VAL A 234 5.98 8.45 -3.42
CA VAL A 234 5.17 8.20 -2.23
C VAL A 234 5.74 6.96 -1.52
N PRO A 235 6.55 7.15 -0.47
CA PRO A 235 7.38 6.07 0.05
C PRO A 235 6.55 4.94 0.66
N VAL A 236 6.93 3.69 0.39
CA VAL A 236 6.41 2.53 1.11
C VAL A 236 7.16 2.40 2.43
N VAL A 237 6.56 2.95 3.49
CA VAL A 237 7.13 2.94 4.84
C VAL A 237 6.75 1.66 5.57
N THR A 238 7.73 0.97 6.12
CA THR A 238 7.46 -0.23 6.90
C THR A 238 6.78 0.05 8.22
N LEU A 239 5.83 -0.81 8.54
CA LEU A 239 5.19 -0.98 9.82
C LEU A 239 6.06 -1.85 10.72
N MET A 240 5.85 -1.74 12.03
CA MET A 240 6.28 -2.73 13.00
C MET A 240 5.09 -3.65 13.32
N ASP A 241 5.33 -4.95 13.50
CA ASP A 241 4.29 -5.87 13.95
C ASP A 241 3.75 -5.54 15.36
N TYR A 242 2.73 -6.26 15.83
CA TYR A 242 2.09 -5.96 17.13
C TYR A 242 3.02 -6.12 18.33
N ARG A 243 4.08 -6.94 18.18
CA ARG A 243 5.14 -7.16 19.18
C ARG A 243 6.23 -6.10 19.11
N GLU A 244 6.21 -5.25 18.09
CA GLU A 244 7.25 -4.27 17.79
C GLU A 244 8.63 -4.90 17.54
N HIS A 245 8.66 -6.14 17.03
CA HIS A 245 9.90 -6.89 16.86
C HIS A 245 10.40 -6.91 15.42
N LEU A 246 9.49 -7.07 14.45
CA LEU A 246 9.86 -7.24 13.05
C LEU A 246 9.18 -6.20 12.15
N PRO A 247 9.91 -5.64 11.17
CA PRO A 247 9.34 -4.73 10.20
C PRO A 247 8.57 -5.47 9.11
N CYS A 248 7.59 -4.81 8.52
CA CYS A 248 6.81 -5.29 7.39
C CYS A 248 6.32 -4.12 6.52
N ALA A 249 6.45 -4.23 5.20
CA ALA A 249 5.95 -3.19 4.27
C ALA A 249 4.41 -3.18 4.20
N TYR A 250 3.80 -4.35 4.41
CA TYR A 250 2.37 -4.58 4.32
C TYR A 250 1.88 -5.24 5.61
N VAL A 251 0.70 -4.86 6.09
CA VAL A 251 0.13 -5.40 7.33
C VAL A 251 -0.05 -6.93 7.24
N ASP A 252 -0.38 -7.43 6.05
CA ASP A 252 -0.57 -8.84 5.77
C ASP A 252 0.72 -9.61 5.53
N PHE A 253 1.85 -8.93 5.38
CA PHE A 253 3.18 -9.54 5.31
C PHE A 253 3.97 -9.46 6.63
N CYS A 254 3.40 -8.87 7.69
CA CYS A 254 4.01 -8.94 9.02
C CYS A 254 4.20 -10.40 9.46
N GLN A 255 5.41 -10.76 9.88
CA GLN A 255 5.75 -12.16 10.23
C GLN A 255 4.95 -12.62 11.45
N ASN A 256 4.87 -11.79 12.49
CA ASN A 256 4.02 -12.05 13.65
C ASN A 256 2.56 -11.75 13.31
N LYS A 257 1.85 -12.74 12.76
CA LYS A 257 0.42 -12.63 12.43
C LYS A 257 -0.41 -12.41 13.71
N PRO A 258 -1.39 -11.48 13.69
CA PRO A 258 -2.29 -11.31 14.82
C PRO A 258 -3.19 -12.53 14.99
N ARG A 259 -3.44 -12.92 16.23
CA ARG A 259 -4.25 -14.09 16.61
C ARG A 259 -5.69 -13.75 16.96
N ASN A 260 -5.94 -12.47 17.25
CA ASN A 260 -7.23 -11.95 17.66
C ASN A 260 -7.35 -10.47 17.25
N LYS A 261 -8.54 -9.91 17.44
CA LYS A 261 -8.86 -8.51 17.14
C LYS A 261 -7.91 -7.52 17.82
N ASP A 262 -7.60 -7.71 19.10
CA ASP A 262 -6.74 -6.79 19.86
C ASP A 262 -5.33 -6.71 19.26
N GLU A 263 -4.72 -7.85 18.93
CA GLU A 263 -3.41 -7.88 18.29
C GLU A 263 -3.44 -7.24 16.90
N ALA A 264 -4.50 -7.48 16.11
CA ALA A 264 -4.66 -6.84 14.81
C ALA A 264 -4.79 -5.32 14.95
N PHE A 265 -5.59 -4.84 15.91
CA PHE A 265 -5.76 -3.42 16.21
C PHE A 265 -4.44 -2.78 16.66
N GLN A 266 -3.62 -3.47 17.45
CA GLN A 266 -2.33 -2.95 17.89
C GLN A 266 -1.34 -2.72 16.74
N ILE A 267 -1.37 -3.54 15.67
CA ILE A 267 -0.56 -3.27 14.48
C ILE A 267 -0.95 -1.92 13.88
N LEU A 268 -2.25 -1.66 13.72
CA LEU A 268 -2.76 -0.42 13.14
C LEU A 268 -2.45 0.79 14.06
N TRP A 269 -2.84 0.68 15.33
CA TRP A 269 -2.83 1.79 16.28
C TRP A 269 -1.41 2.25 16.65
N LYS A 270 -0.48 1.32 16.92
CA LYS A 270 0.89 1.69 17.32
C LYS A 270 1.66 2.36 16.19
N ASN A 271 1.50 1.88 14.96
CA ASN A 271 2.14 2.49 13.81
C ASN A 271 1.50 3.84 13.44
N PHE A 272 0.19 4.00 13.60
CA PHE A 272 -0.45 5.32 13.53
C PHE A 272 0.17 6.28 14.57
N LEU A 273 0.30 5.85 15.83
CA LEU A 273 0.86 6.68 16.89
C LEU A 273 2.31 7.08 16.65
N ARG A 274 3.12 6.26 15.95
CA ARG A 274 4.48 6.64 15.53
C ARG A 274 4.44 7.93 14.71
N ASN A 275 3.63 7.95 13.66
CA ASN A 275 3.51 9.09 12.77
C ASN A 275 2.90 10.29 13.51
N TYR A 276 1.80 10.06 14.23
CA TYR A 276 1.04 11.10 14.93
C TYR A 276 1.85 11.83 16.01
N ARG A 277 2.76 11.14 16.69
CA ARG A 277 3.57 11.67 17.80
C ARG A 277 4.97 12.16 17.40
N THR A 278 5.37 11.97 16.14
CA THR A 278 6.70 12.39 15.65
C THR A 278 6.56 13.60 14.74
N ASN A 279 6.77 13.43 13.43
CA ASN A 279 6.77 14.52 12.46
C ASN A 279 5.48 14.61 11.64
N ARG A 280 4.42 13.85 12.00
CA ARG A 280 3.13 13.78 11.30
C ARG A 280 3.19 13.49 9.80
N ALA A 281 4.28 12.88 9.32
CA ALA A 281 4.31 12.34 7.96
C ALA A 281 3.11 11.40 7.75
N PRO A 282 2.60 11.25 6.51
CA PRO A 282 1.44 10.42 6.25
C PRO A 282 1.61 9.02 6.84
N TYR A 283 0.56 8.50 7.49
CA TYR A 283 0.57 7.13 7.95
C TYR A 283 0.22 6.23 6.76
N TYR A 284 1.25 5.59 6.17
CA TYR A 284 1.11 4.67 5.05
C TYR A 284 0.67 3.29 5.54
N LEU A 285 -0.55 2.89 5.18
CA LEU A 285 -1.12 1.60 5.52
C LEU A 285 -1.46 0.84 4.23
N ASN A 286 -0.52 -0.01 3.81
CA ASN A 286 -0.67 -0.86 2.62
C ASN A 286 -1.09 -2.27 3.02
N LEU A 287 -2.06 -2.84 2.31
CA LEU A 287 -2.52 -4.21 2.55
C LEU A 287 -3.17 -4.83 1.30
N HIS A 288 -3.26 -6.16 1.29
CA HIS A 288 -4.12 -6.88 0.36
C HIS A 288 -5.45 -7.23 1.03
N SER A 289 -6.54 -7.25 0.26
CA SER A 289 -7.87 -7.56 0.77
C SER A 289 -7.99 -8.91 1.51
N PRO A 290 -7.26 -10.00 1.17
CA PRO A 290 -7.33 -11.26 1.91
C PRO A 290 -6.97 -11.15 3.40
N TRP A 291 -6.26 -10.10 3.82
CA TRP A 291 -6.04 -9.85 5.24
C TRP A 291 -7.34 -9.67 6.03
N LEU A 292 -8.37 -9.15 5.37
CA LEU A 292 -9.69 -8.88 5.94
C LEU A 292 -10.60 -10.12 5.96
N ASP A 293 -10.20 -11.24 5.37
CA ASP A 293 -10.95 -12.50 5.42
C ASP A 293 -11.12 -13.01 6.86
N LYS A 294 -10.17 -12.65 7.74
CA LYS A 294 -10.31 -12.90 9.17
C LYS A 294 -11.24 -11.85 9.78
N THR A 295 -12.35 -12.30 10.36
CA THR A 295 -13.31 -11.44 11.07
C THR A 295 -12.64 -10.52 12.09
N ASP A 296 -11.69 -11.05 12.88
CA ASP A 296 -10.92 -10.27 13.85
C ASP A 296 -10.15 -9.10 13.22
N ASN A 297 -9.56 -9.31 12.04
CA ASN A 297 -8.80 -8.27 11.34
C ASN A 297 -9.74 -7.21 10.75
N LEU A 298 -10.85 -7.65 10.15
CA LEU A 298 -11.86 -6.75 9.61
C LEU A 298 -12.50 -5.89 10.71
N ASP A 299 -12.82 -6.48 11.86
CA ASP A 299 -13.39 -5.75 12.99
C ASP A 299 -12.36 -4.84 13.67
N ALA A 300 -11.07 -5.22 13.68
CA ALA A 300 -9.99 -4.33 14.11
C ALA A 300 -9.82 -3.13 13.18
N MET A 301 -9.87 -3.34 11.86
CA MET A 301 -9.83 -2.26 10.86
C MET A 301 -11.04 -1.34 11.00
N ASP A 302 -12.24 -1.91 11.19
CA ASP A 302 -13.47 -1.13 11.40
C ASP A 302 -13.36 -0.24 12.64
N GLU A 303 -12.92 -0.79 13.77
CA GLU A 303 -12.69 -0.04 15.01
C GLU A 303 -11.60 1.03 14.83
N PHE A 304 -10.52 0.71 14.13
CA PHE A 304 -9.44 1.64 13.83
C PHE A 304 -9.95 2.86 13.04
N LEU A 305 -10.67 2.65 11.94
CA LEU A 305 -11.25 3.74 11.16
C LEU A 305 -12.24 4.56 11.98
N ASN A 306 -13.12 3.92 12.77
CA ASN A 306 -14.07 4.62 13.65
C ASN A 306 -13.36 5.50 14.69
N ARG A 307 -12.18 5.08 15.18
CA ARG A 307 -11.39 5.86 16.11
C ARG A 307 -10.71 7.05 15.46
N LEU A 308 -10.22 6.90 14.22
CA LEU A 308 -9.57 7.98 13.49
C LEU A 308 -10.56 9.08 13.07
N VAL A 309 -11.75 8.72 12.57
CA VAL A 309 -12.78 9.71 12.18
C VAL A 309 -13.35 10.49 13.37
N ALA A 310 -13.09 10.05 14.60
CA ALA A 310 -13.45 10.77 15.82
C ALA A 310 -12.38 11.78 16.27
N MET A 311 -11.24 11.86 15.58
CA MET A 311 -10.16 12.81 15.87
C MET A 311 -10.27 14.03 14.96
N GLU A 312 -10.24 15.24 15.54
CA GLU A 312 -10.50 16.50 14.82
C GLU A 312 -9.37 16.93 13.86
N ASP A 313 -8.17 16.37 14.03
CA ASP A 313 -6.95 16.70 13.27
C ASP A 313 -6.43 15.52 12.44
N VAL A 314 -7.24 14.49 12.20
CA VAL A 314 -6.88 13.30 11.40
C VAL A 314 -7.74 13.21 10.15
N PHE A 315 -7.09 12.99 9.01
CA PHE A 315 -7.73 12.90 7.70
C PHE A 315 -7.37 11.58 7.02
N ILE A 316 -8.37 10.73 6.78
CA ILE A 316 -8.25 9.51 5.97
C ILE A 316 -8.61 9.87 4.53
N ILE A 317 -7.59 10.00 3.69
CA ILE A 317 -7.68 10.53 2.32
C ILE A 317 -6.88 9.67 1.36
N ASN A 318 -7.11 9.86 0.06
CA ASN A 318 -6.32 9.19 -0.97
C ASN A 318 -4.95 9.85 -1.20
N ILE A 319 -4.08 9.18 -1.95
CA ILE A 319 -2.70 9.64 -2.19
C ILE A 319 -2.70 10.95 -2.98
N HIS A 320 -3.55 11.09 -4.00
CA HIS A 320 -3.66 12.33 -4.77
C HIS A 320 -3.98 13.53 -3.86
N GLN A 321 -4.97 13.41 -2.98
CA GLN A 321 -5.33 14.45 -2.01
C GLN A 321 -4.18 14.79 -1.07
N ALA A 322 -3.41 13.79 -0.62
CA ALA A 322 -2.23 14.04 0.21
C ALA A 322 -1.13 14.78 -0.56
N LEU A 323 -0.90 14.44 -1.83
CA LEU A 323 0.03 15.17 -2.69
C LEU A 323 -0.44 16.61 -2.95
N GLU A 324 -1.74 16.88 -3.06
CA GLU A 324 -2.24 18.26 -3.11
C GLU A 324 -1.91 19.06 -1.85
N TRP A 325 -1.96 18.43 -0.67
CA TRP A 325 -1.47 19.05 0.57
C TRP A 325 0.05 19.24 0.54
N MET A 326 0.82 18.31 -0.01
CA MET A 326 2.27 18.49 -0.20
C MET A 326 2.59 19.69 -1.09
N ARG A 327 1.76 19.93 -2.12
CA ARG A 327 1.89 21.09 -3.03
C ARG A 327 1.49 22.41 -2.37
N SER A 328 0.57 22.38 -1.41
CA SER A 328 0.13 23.57 -0.67
C SER A 328 -0.05 23.25 0.82
N PRO A 329 1.06 23.11 1.58
CA PRO A 329 1.00 22.73 2.99
C PRO A 329 0.12 23.67 3.80
N THR A 330 -0.90 23.11 4.45
CA THR A 330 -1.97 23.87 5.11
C THR A 330 -2.11 23.43 6.57
N SER A 331 -2.10 24.40 7.49
CA SER A 331 -2.23 24.17 8.94
C SER A 331 -3.65 23.75 9.34
N ASN A 332 -3.80 23.13 10.51
CA ASN A 332 -5.08 22.76 11.13
C ASN A 332 -6.08 23.92 11.23
N MET A 333 -5.61 25.16 11.40
CA MET A 333 -6.50 26.34 11.43
C MET A 333 -7.27 26.56 10.12
N ASN A 334 -6.71 26.16 8.98
CA ASN A 334 -7.27 26.44 7.64
C ASN A 334 -7.66 25.16 6.89
N ILE A 335 -7.42 23.98 7.49
CA ILE A 335 -7.54 22.71 6.77
C ILE A 335 -8.99 22.34 6.42
N MET A 336 -9.94 22.86 7.19
CA MET A 336 -11.37 22.61 6.97
C MET A 336 -11.87 23.22 5.66
N ASP A 337 -11.24 24.30 5.18
CA ASP A 337 -11.58 25.00 3.94
C ASP A 337 -10.60 24.67 2.79
N PHE A 338 -9.67 23.73 3.00
CA PHE A 338 -8.68 23.36 2.00
C PHE A 338 -9.37 22.75 0.78
N LEU A 339 -9.40 23.50 -0.32
CA LEU A 339 -10.18 23.17 -1.53
C LEU A 339 -9.93 21.76 -2.07
N PRO A 340 -8.67 21.26 -2.18
CA PRO A 340 -8.42 19.92 -2.70
C PRO A 340 -9.04 18.78 -1.86
N TRP A 341 -9.42 19.03 -0.60
CA TRP A 341 -10.06 18.04 0.26
C TRP A 341 -11.57 18.22 0.38
N GLN A 342 -12.14 19.23 -0.30
CA GLN A 342 -13.58 19.41 -0.37
C GLN A 342 -14.22 18.41 -1.34
N CYS A 343 -15.49 18.10 -1.09
CA CYS A 343 -16.25 17.08 -1.81
C CYS A 343 -17.61 17.61 -2.31
N PRO A 344 -17.66 18.76 -3.02
CA PRO A 344 -18.93 19.41 -3.40
C PRO A 344 -19.81 18.56 -4.32
N PHE A 345 -19.22 17.57 -5.01
CA PHE A 345 -19.92 16.69 -5.93
C PHE A 345 -20.30 15.33 -5.34
N PHE A 346 -19.88 15.02 -4.10
CA PHE A 346 -20.23 13.76 -3.47
C PHE A 346 -21.74 13.70 -3.22
N LYS A 347 -22.36 12.59 -3.64
CA LYS A 347 -23.77 12.32 -3.42
C LYS A 347 -23.96 10.88 -2.93
N PRO A 348 -24.54 10.67 -1.73
CA PRO A 348 -24.75 9.34 -1.16
C PRO A 348 -25.45 8.37 -2.12
N ASN A 349 -24.93 7.14 -2.22
CA ASN A 349 -25.53 5.99 -2.92
C ASN A 349 -25.84 6.19 -4.43
N ILE A 350 -25.36 7.25 -5.09
CA ILE A 350 -25.65 7.46 -6.53
C ILE A 350 -25.13 6.31 -7.38
N GLU A 351 -23.91 5.87 -7.11
CA GLU A 351 -23.24 4.79 -7.85
C GLU A 351 -23.96 3.43 -7.70
N ASP A 352 -24.80 3.27 -6.68
CA ASP A 352 -25.58 2.04 -6.49
C ASP A 352 -26.76 1.96 -7.47
N GLY A 353 -27.30 3.11 -7.88
CA GLY A 353 -28.35 3.21 -8.89
C GLY A 353 -27.86 3.06 -10.33
N ILE A 354 -26.54 3.15 -10.57
CA ILE A 354 -25.96 2.97 -11.91
C ILE A 354 -25.99 1.49 -12.27
N TYR A 355 -26.71 1.18 -13.36
CA TYR A 355 -26.74 -0.15 -13.93
C TYR A 355 -25.45 -0.41 -14.70
N CYS A 356 -24.84 -1.55 -14.41
CA CYS A 356 -23.69 -2.06 -15.15
C CYS A 356 -23.70 -3.59 -15.10
N VAL A 357 -23.06 -4.20 -16.09
CA VAL A 357 -22.90 -5.65 -16.14
C VAL A 357 -21.62 -6.01 -15.40
N MET A 358 -21.76 -6.53 -14.18
CA MET A 358 -20.63 -7.11 -13.43
C MET A 358 -20.16 -8.38 -14.15
N THR A 359 -18.92 -8.38 -14.63
CA THR A 359 -18.34 -9.39 -15.52
C THR A 359 -17.55 -10.46 -14.78
N TYR A 360 -17.01 -10.13 -13.60
CA TYR A 360 -16.42 -11.14 -12.72
C TYR A 360 -17.50 -11.60 -11.74
N LYS A 361 -17.71 -12.91 -11.61
CA LYS A 361 -18.46 -13.51 -10.50
C LYS A 361 -17.70 -14.77 -10.08
N PRO A 362 -17.32 -14.92 -8.80
CA PRO A 362 -16.63 -16.12 -8.35
C PRO A 362 -17.48 -17.35 -8.70
N ARG A 363 -16.85 -18.40 -9.20
CA ARG A 363 -17.53 -19.68 -9.38
C ARG A 363 -17.89 -20.17 -7.98
N THR A 364 -19.15 -20.03 -7.58
CA THR A 364 -19.65 -20.75 -6.41
C THR A 364 -19.49 -22.23 -6.71
N THR A 365 -18.49 -22.86 -6.10
CA THR A 365 -18.47 -24.31 -5.93
C THR A 365 -19.62 -24.65 -5.01
N THR A 366 -20.82 -24.70 -5.57
CA THR A 366 -21.92 -25.47 -4.99
C THR A 366 -21.46 -26.92 -5.03
N THR A 367 -20.73 -27.36 -4.02
CA THR A 367 -20.83 -28.73 -3.56
C THR A 367 -22.28 -28.90 -3.13
N LYS A 368 -23.14 -29.24 -4.11
CA LYS A 368 -24.35 -29.97 -3.79
C LYS A 368 -23.86 -31.19 -3.02
N ALA A 369 -23.98 -31.15 -1.70
CA ALA A 369 -24.04 -32.36 -0.90
C ALA A 369 -25.22 -33.15 -1.48
N MET A 370 -24.91 -34.07 -2.39
CA MET A 370 -25.83 -35.10 -2.84
C MET A 370 -26.10 -35.94 -1.60
N TYR A 371 -27.16 -35.59 -0.86
CA TYR A 371 -27.82 -36.52 0.02
C TYR A 371 -28.21 -37.72 -0.85
N SER A 372 -27.66 -38.87 -0.49
CA SER A 372 -27.88 -40.14 -1.15
C SER A 372 -29.33 -40.57 -1.01
N ASN A 373 -30.14 -40.31 -2.03
CA ASN A 373 -31.36 -41.06 -2.23
C ASN A 373 -31.01 -42.30 -3.04
N ARG A 374 -30.92 -43.43 -2.33
CA ARG A 374 -30.92 -44.77 -2.94
C ARG A 374 -32.13 -44.91 -3.88
N PRO A 375 -31.96 -45.34 -5.13
CA PRO A 375 -33.06 -45.92 -5.89
C PRO A 375 -33.12 -47.42 -5.64
N ASN A 376 -34.34 -47.88 -5.39
CA ASN A 376 -34.77 -49.27 -5.47
C ASN A 376 -34.54 -49.82 -6.89
N LYS A 377 -34.20 -51.12 -6.95
CA LYS A 377 -34.60 -52.13 -7.94
C LYS A 377 -35.49 -51.65 -9.11
N ASP A 378 -35.05 -51.84 -10.35
CA ASP A 378 -35.33 -53.02 -11.18
C ASP A 378 -35.12 -52.76 -12.69
N SER A 379 -34.69 -53.82 -13.37
CA SER A 379 -34.94 -54.20 -14.77
C SER A 379 -34.23 -53.47 -15.94
N ASN A 380 -33.64 -54.32 -16.81
CA ASN A 380 -33.56 -54.27 -18.29
C ASN A 380 -33.05 -52.99 -18.97
N SER A 381 -32.24 -53.01 -20.03
CA SER A 381 -31.78 -54.03 -20.97
C SER A 381 -30.78 -53.35 -21.91
N ASP A 382 -29.79 -54.10 -22.35
CA ASP A 382 -29.14 -54.05 -23.66
C ASP A 382 -28.79 -52.72 -24.34
N ALA A 383 -27.48 -52.47 -24.48
CA ALA A 383 -26.94 -51.76 -25.63
C ALA A 383 -25.57 -52.34 -26.03
N ARG A 384 -25.57 -53.13 -27.11
CA ARG A 384 -24.41 -53.38 -27.98
C ARG A 384 -24.70 -52.77 -29.34
N LYS A 385 -23.86 -51.83 -29.78
CA LYS A 385 -23.50 -51.48 -31.18
C LYS A 385 -22.45 -50.35 -31.10
N ASN A 386 -21.18 -50.65 -31.34
CA ASN A 386 -20.44 -50.71 -32.60
C ASN A 386 -20.17 -49.36 -33.29
N ASN A 387 -18.87 -49.05 -33.32
CA ASN A 387 -18.01 -48.62 -34.43
C ASN A 387 -18.02 -47.18 -34.98
N GLN A 388 -16.79 -46.61 -34.89
CA GLN A 388 -15.99 -45.92 -35.94
C GLN A 388 -16.54 -44.58 -36.46
N THR A 389 -15.77 -43.50 -36.66
CA THR A 389 -14.36 -43.35 -37.10
C THR A 389 -13.96 -41.85 -36.98
N LYS A 390 -12.66 -41.57 -36.78
CA LYS A 390 -11.78 -40.50 -37.37
C LYS A 390 -12.40 -39.10 -37.66
N LEU A 391 -11.79 -37.94 -37.39
CA LEU A 391 -10.38 -37.52 -37.48
C LEU A 391 -10.27 -36.06 -36.93
N ASN A 392 -9.10 -35.73 -36.36
CA ASN A 392 -8.43 -34.41 -36.26
C ASN A 392 -9.13 -33.16 -35.66
N SER A 393 -8.61 -32.69 -34.52
CA SER A 393 -7.92 -31.39 -34.44
C SER A 393 -7.16 -31.25 -33.12
N ASN A 394 -6.08 -30.49 -33.19
CA ASN A 394 -4.95 -30.45 -32.30
C ASN A 394 -5.08 -29.28 -31.31
N ILE A 395 -4.38 -29.42 -30.18
CA ILE A 395 -3.86 -28.37 -29.28
C ILE A 395 -4.84 -27.80 -28.24
N ASN A 396 -4.75 -28.37 -27.03
CA ASN A 396 -4.70 -27.64 -25.76
C ASN A 396 -3.97 -28.52 -24.75
N ARG A 397 -2.66 -28.30 -24.58
CA ARG A 397 -1.89 -28.90 -23.48
C ARG A 397 -1.85 -27.89 -22.33
N ALA A 398 -2.58 -28.24 -21.29
CA ALA A 398 -2.48 -27.67 -19.96
C ALA A 398 -1.08 -27.91 -19.38
N TYR A 399 -0.54 -26.90 -18.68
CA TYR A 399 0.61 -27.06 -17.80
C TYR A 399 0.14 -27.58 -16.42
N PRO A 400 0.95 -28.41 -15.74
CA PRO A 400 0.57 -29.11 -14.52
C PRO A 400 0.82 -28.28 -13.24
N PRO A 401 0.10 -28.57 -12.13
CA PRO A 401 0.39 -27.97 -10.84
C PRO A 401 1.57 -28.68 -10.16
N GLY A 402 2.54 -27.90 -9.67
CA GLY A 402 3.69 -28.38 -8.92
C GLY A 402 3.69 -27.92 -7.47
N PHE A 403 3.54 -28.90 -6.57
CA PHE A 403 4.20 -29.04 -5.26
C PHE A 403 4.04 -27.95 -4.20
N PHE A 404 3.17 -28.21 -3.22
CA PHE A 404 3.42 -27.91 -1.81
C PHE A 404 3.38 -29.24 -1.03
N GLU A 405 4.47 -29.51 -0.32
CA GLU A 405 4.66 -30.68 0.54
C GLU A 405 3.78 -30.55 1.79
N GLU A 406 3.03 -31.60 2.07
CA GLU A 406 2.03 -31.69 3.14
C GLU A 406 2.69 -32.28 4.39
N GLU A 407 2.99 -31.44 5.38
CA GLU A 407 3.51 -31.90 6.67
C GLU A 407 2.37 -32.44 7.54
N GLN A 408 2.43 -33.74 7.82
CA GLN A 408 1.43 -34.51 8.56
C GLN A 408 1.38 -34.08 10.04
N ILE A 409 0.25 -33.55 10.50
CA ILE A 409 -0.09 -33.48 11.93
C ILE A 409 -1.35 -34.31 12.20
N THR A 410 -1.15 -35.35 12.99
CA THR A 410 -2.12 -36.33 13.44
C THR A 410 -3.20 -35.69 14.33
N ARG A 411 -4.47 -35.95 13.99
CA ARG A 411 -5.65 -35.60 14.80
C ARG A 411 -5.76 -36.56 15.98
N HIS A 412 -5.62 -36.06 17.21
CA HIS A 412 -6.26 -36.68 18.37
C HIS A 412 -7.52 -35.90 18.74
N THR A 413 -8.63 -36.64 18.72
CA THR A 413 -9.94 -36.23 19.20
C THR A 413 -9.98 -36.36 20.71
N THR A 414 -10.56 -35.38 21.41
CA THR A 414 -11.39 -35.63 22.60
C THR A 414 -12.28 -34.43 22.89
N LYS A 415 -13.58 -34.70 22.90
CA LYS A 415 -14.65 -33.81 23.36
C LYS A 415 -14.56 -33.62 24.87
N ARG A 416 -14.83 -32.41 25.37
CA ARG A 416 -15.77 -32.12 26.48
C ARG A 416 -15.90 -30.60 26.70
N ARG A 417 -17.16 -30.12 26.72
CA ARG A 417 -17.61 -28.87 27.35
C ARG A 417 -18.51 -29.24 28.57
N PRO A 418 -19.14 -28.31 29.30
CA PRO A 418 -18.58 -27.47 30.37
C PRO A 418 -19.42 -27.60 31.67
N TRP A 419 -18.97 -27.04 32.79
CA TRP A 419 -19.87 -26.70 33.91
C TRP A 419 -19.44 -25.41 34.63
N PHE A 420 -20.44 -24.79 35.25
CA PHE A 420 -20.57 -23.37 35.59
C PHE A 420 -20.44 -23.11 37.10
N LEU A 421 -20.15 -21.84 37.43
CA LEU A 421 -20.52 -21.04 38.63
C LEU A 421 -19.76 -21.21 39.97
N ARG A 422 -19.07 -20.12 40.36
CA ARG A 422 -19.47 -19.08 41.35
C ARG A 422 -18.47 -18.79 42.49
N ASN A 423 -18.27 -17.47 42.68
CA ASN A 423 -17.99 -16.72 43.92
C ASN A 423 -16.62 -16.93 44.59
N SER A 424 -15.93 -15.94 45.18
CA SER A 424 -16.23 -14.54 45.49
C SER A 424 -14.99 -13.86 46.11
N ALA A 425 -14.91 -12.54 45.93
CA ALA A 425 -14.45 -11.53 46.89
C ALA A 425 -12.96 -11.40 47.31
N ALA A 426 -12.42 -10.22 46.93
CA ALA A 426 -11.76 -9.21 47.77
C ALA A 426 -10.42 -9.51 48.47
N ARG A 427 -9.38 -8.70 48.13
CA ARG A 427 -8.74 -7.77 49.09
C ARG A 427 -7.73 -6.80 48.43
N ASN A 428 -7.98 -5.51 48.68
CA ASN A 428 -7.07 -4.37 48.78
C ASN A 428 -5.58 -4.64 49.10
N ASN A 429 -4.70 -3.85 48.46
CA ASN A 429 -3.65 -3.01 49.08
C ASN A 429 -2.91 -2.24 47.96
N SER A 430 -3.29 -1.00 47.63
CA SER A 430 -2.61 0.25 48.06
C SER A 430 -1.19 0.11 48.64
N PHE A 431 -0.19 0.62 47.90
CA PHE A 431 1.02 1.20 48.49
C PHE A 431 1.40 2.49 47.73
N LYS A 432 1.49 3.56 48.51
CA LYS A 432 1.89 4.92 48.12
C LYS A 432 3.35 5.14 48.51
N PHE A 433 4.04 5.93 47.68
CA PHE A 433 5.12 6.88 47.99
C PHE A 433 6.39 6.41 48.73
N VAL A 434 7.54 6.59 48.05
CA VAL A 434 8.73 7.23 48.65
C VAL A 434 9.27 8.26 47.65
N ILE A 435 9.26 9.53 48.05
CA ILE A 435 10.04 10.63 47.49
C ILE A 435 11.30 10.77 48.35
N GLY A 436 12.45 11.00 47.72
CA GLY A 436 13.42 11.94 48.26
C GLY A 436 14.90 11.67 47.97
N TRP A 437 15.47 12.55 47.13
CA TRP A 437 16.82 13.19 47.16
C TRP A 437 18.06 12.25 47.18
N VAL A 438 19.07 12.40 46.32
CA VAL A 438 20.07 13.48 46.35
C VAL A 438 20.67 13.79 44.96
N SER A 439 20.96 15.08 44.82
CA SER A 439 21.54 15.94 43.78
C SER A 439 22.96 15.65 43.26
N LEU A 440 23.30 16.41 42.21
CA LEU A 440 24.61 16.92 41.75
C LEU A 440 25.50 16.01 40.90
N PHE A 441 25.62 16.32 39.60
CA PHE A 441 26.89 16.78 38.99
C PHE A 441 26.62 17.39 37.61
N TRP A 442 26.90 18.69 37.50
CA TRP A 442 27.11 19.43 36.26
C TRP A 442 28.62 19.69 36.15
N ILE A 443 29.10 19.97 34.93
CA ILE A 443 30.35 20.69 34.57
C ILE A 443 31.33 19.88 33.68
N LEU A 444 31.36 20.35 32.42
CA LEU A 444 32.46 20.45 31.44
C LEU A 444 33.00 19.17 30.79
N PHE A 445 32.90 19.11 29.46
CA PHE A 445 34.09 19.23 28.61
C PHE A 445 33.69 19.75 27.21
N SER A 446 34.05 21.01 26.94
CA SER A 446 34.39 21.47 25.59
C SER A 446 35.84 21.14 25.35
N ARG A 447 36.12 20.35 24.31
CA ARG A 447 37.29 20.49 23.44
C ARG A 447 37.03 19.81 22.11
#